data_AF-A0A3B8WML6-F1
#
_entry.id   AF-A0A3B8WML6-F1
#
_cell.length_a   1.000
_cell.length_b   1.000
_cell.length_c   1.000
_cell.angle_alpha   90.00
_cell.angle_beta   90.00
_cell.angle_gamma   90.00
#
_symmetry.space_group_name_H-M   'P 1'
#
loop_
_entity.id
_entity.type
_entity.pdbx_description
1 polymer ?
#
loop_
_entity_poly.entity_id
_entity_poly.type
_entity_poly.pdbx_seq_one_letter_code
_entity_poly.pdbx_strand_id
1 'polypeptide(L)'
;NGVHTPSWDSPEADELWTSACGQDRWRQPMKDLRPLKGTTDHDLWQMRRNQRHRLVYYLRARLQSQHCEHNYGNSEEAACGLLLDTESLTLGFARRFTNYKRPDLLLTDPERLIRLLSNRDRPLQIVLAGKAHPHDNEGKDIIKRWKQFTRLPEVE
;
A
#
# COMPACT_ATOMS: atom_id res chain seq x y z
N ASN A 1 -8.98 20.16 -6.55
CA ASN A 1 -9.35 19.21 -5.49
C ASN A 1 -8.41 19.37 -4.31
N GLY A 2 -8.92 19.16 -3.10
CA GLY A 2 -8.14 19.12 -1.87
C GLY A 2 -8.57 17.91 -1.03
N VAL A 3 -7.84 17.66 0.05
CA VAL A 3 -8.16 16.64 1.04
C VAL A 3 -8.38 17.30 2.40
N HIS A 4 -9.20 16.68 3.25
CA HIS A 4 -9.32 17.09 4.64
C HIS A 4 -8.13 16.53 5.42
N THR A 5 -7.11 17.35 5.66
CA THR A 5 -5.83 16.92 6.26
C THR A 5 -6.00 16.04 7.50
N PRO A 6 -6.82 16.38 8.51
CA PRO A 6 -6.96 15.55 9.71
C PRO A 6 -7.46 14.13 9.46
N SER A 7 -8.23 13.90 8.39
CA SER A 7 -8.71 12.56 8.02
C SER A 7 -7.74 11.80 7.13
N TRP A 8 -6.81 12.49 6.48
CA TRP A 8 -5.83 11.91 5.57
C TRP A 8 -4.44 11.78 6.18
N ASP A 9 -4.17 12.52 7.24
CA ASP A 9 -2.92 12.43 7.99
C ASP A 9 -2.94 11.17 8.86
N SER A 10 -1.80 10.52 8.98
CA SER A 10 -1.65 9.41 9.93
C SER A 10 -1.30 9.97 11.30
N PRO A 11 -1.74 9.34 12.41
CA PRO A 11 -1.31 9.71 13.76
C PRO A 11 0.18 10.01 13.92
N GLU A 12 1.05 9.17 13.34
CA GLU A 12 2.51 9.31 13.41
C GLU A 12 3.01 10.56 12.67
N ALA A 13 2.36 10.88 11.56
CA ALA A 13 2.67 12.08 10.79
C ALA A 13 2.09 13.33 11.45
N ASP A 14 0.87 13.27 11.99
CA ASP A 14 0.27 14.38 12.72
C ASP A 14 1.12 14.78 13.93
N GLU A 15 1.63 13.80 14.68
CA GLU A 15 2.56 14.02 15.79
C GLU A 15 3.85 14.72 15.32
N LEU A 16 4.53 14.16 14.31
CA LEU A 16 5.78 14.70 13.80
C LEU A 16 5.61 16.13 13.25
N TRP A 17 4.57 16.34 12.44
CA TRP A 17 4.32 17.63 11.82
C TRP A 17 3.82 18.68 12.81
N THR A 18 3.06 18.27 13.85
CA THR A 18 2.68 19.18 14.94
C THR A 18 3.91 19.67 15.70
N SER A 19 4.86 18.77 15.98
CA SER A 19 6.13 19.12 16.61
C SER A 19 6.96 20.06 15.73
N ALA A 20 7.10 19.75 14.44
CA ALA A 20 7.95 20.50 13.52
C ALA A 20 7.37 21.86 13.08
N CYS A 21 6.04 21.93 12.88
CA CYS A 21 5.38 23.06 12.21
C CYS A 21 4.28 23.73 13.06
N GLY A 22 3.96 23.19 14.23
CA GLY A 22 2.86 23.62 15.09
C GLY A 22 1.52 22.97 14.75
N GLN A 23 0.59 23.01 15.71
CA GLN A 23 -0.73 22.38 15.60
C GLN A 23 -1.62 23.02 14.53
N ASP A 24 -1.44 24.33 14.26
CA ASP A 24 -2.26 25.08 13.31
C ASP A 24 -1.77 24.98 11.84
N ARG A 25 -0.77 24.14 11.56
CA ARG A 25 -0.07 24.04 10.25
C ARG A 25 -0.98 23.84 9.03
N TRP A 26 -2.14 23.22 9.20
CA TRP A 26 -3.12 22.96 8.14
C TRP A 26 -4.43 23.73 8.32
N ARG A 27 -4.60 24.47 9.42
CA ARG A 27 -5.81 25.28 9.69
C ARG A 27 -5.84 26.58 8.91
N GLN A 28 -4.68 27.02 8.41
CA GLN A 28 -4.54 28.19 7.57
C GLN A 28 -4.01 27.77 6.19
N PRO A 29 -4.36 28.50 5.12
CA PRO A 29 -3.77 28.28 3.81
C PRO A 29 -2.24 28.31 3.90
N MET A 30 -1.57 27.34 3.27
CA MET A 30 -0.11 27.40 3.13
C MET A 30 0.25 28.60 2.27
N LYS A 31 0.67 29.69 2.92
CA LYS A 31 1.17 30.89 2.25
C LYS A 31 2.66 30.78 1.94
N ASP A 32 3.41 30.20 2.87
CA ASP A 32 4.86 30.00 2.78
C ASP A 32 5.22 28.55 3.08
N LEU A 33 6.27 28.04 2.43
CA LEU A 33 6.90 26.79 2.79
C LEU A 33 7.53 26.96 4.18
N ARG A 34 7.00 26.24 5.17
CA ARG A 34 7.60 26.22 6.51
C ARG A 34 8.69 25.16 6.54
N PRO A 35 9.94 25.51 6.90
CA PRO A 35 10.97 24.51 7.09
C PRO A 35 10.54 23.54 8.20
N LEU A 36 10.77 22.24 8.00
CA LEU A 36 10.61 21.20 9.02
C LEU A 36 11.70 21.37 10.09
N LYS A 37 11.50 22.36 10.96
CA LYS A 37 12.53 22.79 11.90
C LYS A 37 12.79 21.68 12.91
N GLY A 38 14.03 21.22 12.98
CA GLY A 38 14.46 20.20 13.94
C GLY A 38 14.05 18.77 13.59
N THR A 39 13.45 18.53 12.42
CA THR A 39 13.17 17.17 11.93
C THR A 39 14.42 16.61 11.23
N THR A 40 14.87 15.45 11.68
CA THR A 40 15.99 14.73 11.08
C THR A 40 15.50 13.66 10.09
N ASP A 41 16.40 13.18 9.24
CA ASP A 41 16.12 12.03 8.36
C ASP A 41 15.73 10.77 9.17
N HIS A 42 16.30 10.62 10.38
CA HIS A 42 15.95 9.53 11.29
C HIS A 42 14.48 9.61 11.72
N ASP A 43 13.98 10.80 12.05
CA ASP A 43 12.59 11.01 12.47
C ASP A 43 11.62 10.68 11.32
N LEU A 44 11.94 11.15 10.11
CA LEU A 44 11.17 10.84 8.90
C LEU A 44 11.16 9.33 8.63
N TRP A 45 12.32 8.69 8.75
CA TRP A 45 12.44 7.25 8.56
C TRP A 45 11.64 6.47 9.59
N GLN A 46 11.73 6.84 10.87
CA GLN A 46 11.02 6.18 11.95
C GLN A 46 9.50 6.35 11.81
N MET A 47 9.02 7.55 11.46
CA MET A 47 7.61 7.80 11.12
C MET A 47 7.14 6.86 10.00
N ARG A 48 7.90 6.75 8.91
CA ARG A 48 7.55 5.87 7.77
C ARG A 48 7.59 4.39 8.14
N ARG A 49 8.52 3.96 9.00
CA ARG A 49 8.57 2.58 9.52
C ARG A 49 7.33 2.29 10.36
N ASN A 50 6.98 3.15 11.31
CA ASN A 50 5.81 2.97 12.17
C ASN A 50 4.51 2.87 11.35
N GLN A 51 4.33 3.74 10.35
CA GLN A 51 3.19 3.67 9.42
C GLN A 51 3.15 2.33 8.64
N ARG A 52 4.30 1.84 8.17
CA ARG A 52 4.40 0.56 7.44
C ARG A 52 4.06 -0.61 8.35
N HIS A 53 4.57 -0.62 9.59
CA HIS A 53 4.21 -1.59 10.61
C HIS A 53 2.68 -1.63 10.78
N ARG A 54 2.04 -0.48 11.04
CA ARG A 54 0.59 -0.42 11.21
C ARG A 54 -0.17 -0.95 9.99
N LEU A 55 0.26 -0.60 8.78
CA LEU A 55 -0.34 -1.10 7.55
C LEU A 55 -0.24 -2.63 7.44
N VAL A 56 0.96 -3.18 7.65
CA VAL A 56 1.20 -4.63 7.52
C VAL A 56 0.38 -5.41 8.56
N TYR A 57 0.33 -4.97 9.81
CA TYR A 57 -0.50 -5.61 10.84
C TYR A 57 -1.99 -5.55 10.49
N TYR A 58 -2.47 -4.40 10.02
CA TYR A 58 -3.86 -4.26 9.55
C TYR A 58 -4.15 -5.23 8.39
N LEU A 59 -3.27 -5.32 7.40
CA LEU A 59 -3.47 -6.19 6.24
C LEU A 59 -3.46 -7.67 6.64
N ARG A 60 -2.52 -8.10 7.48
CA ARG A 60 -2.46 -9.47 8.00
C ARG A 60 -3.78 -9.84 8.70
N ALA A 61 -4.27 -8.98 9.61
CA ALA A 61 -5.54 -9.20 10.30
C ALA A 61 -6.73 -9.21 9.34
N ARG A 62 -6.77 -8.26 8.39
CA ARG A 62 -7.86 -8.15 7.41
C ARG A 62 -7.94 -9.36 6.49
N LEU A 63 -6.79 -9.82 5.99
CA LEU A 63 -6.71 -10.99 5.11
C LEU A 63 -7.12 -12.24 5.89
N GLN A 64 -6.62 -12.43 7.12
CA GLN A 64 -7.05 -13.52 7.98
C GLN A 64 -8.58 -13.56 8.16
N SER A 65 -9.22 -12.43 8.46
CA SER A 65 -10.69 -12.37 8.58
C SER A 65 -11.41 -12.71 7.28
N GLN A 66 -10.94 -12.19 6.14
CA GLN A 66 -11.53 -12.48 4.82
C GLN A 66 -11.45 -13.97 4.45
N HIS A 67 -10.36 -14.64 4.84
CA HIS A 67 -10.19 -16.07 4.64
C HIS A 67 -11.18 -16.89 5.47
N CYS A 68 -11.34 -16.56 6.76
CA CYS A 68 -12.31 -17.23 7.63
C CYS A 68 -13.76 -17.11 7.12
N GLU A 69 -14.09 -16.01 6.44
CA GLU A 69 -15.42 -15.78 5.85
C GLU A 69 -15.67 -16.54 4.54
N HIS A 70 -14.61 -16.90 3.78
CA HIS A 70 -14.75 -17.38 2.40
C HIS A 70 -14.46 -18.88 2.16
N ASN A 71 -13.82 -19.65 3.05
CA ASN A 71 -13.79 -21.13 3.01
C ASN A 71 -13.19 -21.79 4.27
N TYR A 72 -13.84 -22.87 4.74
CA TYR A 72 -13.29 -23.89 5.65
C TYR A 72 -12.26 -24.75 4.89
N GLY A 73 -10.97 -24.69 5.23
CA GLY A 73 -9.96 -25.62 4.73
C GLY A 73 -8.59 -24.99 4.45
N ASN A 74 -7.53 -25.74 4.72
CA ASN A 74 -6.12 -25.37 4.51
C ASN A 74 -5.79 -25.17 3.01
N SER A 75 -6.18 -24.05 2.38
CA SER A 75 -5.68 -23.69 1.05
C SER A 75 -4.46 -22.76 1.15
N GLU A 76 -3.48 -22.94 0.25
CA GLU A 76 -2.27 -22.09 0.11
C GLU A 76 -2.61 -20.60 -0.01
N GLU A 77 -3.80 -20.29 -0.53
CA GLU A 77 -4.35 -18.95 -0.68
C GLU A 77 -4.45 -18.18 0.65
N ALA A 78 -4.56 -18.88 1.79
CA ALA A 78 -4.58 -18.29 3.12
C ALA A 78 -3.21 -17.75 3.59
N ALA A 79 -2.11 -18.23 2.99
CA ALA A 79 -0.75 -17.89 3.42
C ALA A 79 -0.23 -16.59 2.78
N CYS A 80 -0.57 -16.29 1.51
CA CYS A 80 0.00 -15.16 0.77
C CYS A 80 -0.12 -13.80 1.47
N GLY A 81 -1.17 -13.57 2.26
CA GLY A 81 -1.36 -12.35 3.03
C GLY A 81 -0.60 -12.28 4.36
N LEU A 82 -0.30 -13.43 4.95
CA LEU A 82 0.36 -13.56 6.24
C LEU A 82 1.88 -13.32 6.14
N LEU A 83 2.43 -13.38 4.93
CA LEU A 83 3.86 -13.24 4.64
C LEU A 83 4.35 -11.79 4.46
N LEU A 84 3.45 -10.79 4.42
CA LEU A 84 3.85 -9.37 4.30
C LEU A 84 4.84 -9.00 5.40
N ASP A 85 5.98 -8.40 5.05
CA ASP A 85 7.03 -8.04 6.00
C ASP A 85 7.05 -6.53 6.27
N THR A 86 7.36 -6.16 7.51
CA THR A 86 7.41 -4.76 7.95
C THR A 86 8.69 -4.05 7.51
N GLU A 87 9.75 -4.80 7.19
CA GLU A 87 11.04 -4.23 6.79
C GLU A 87 11.23 -4.17 5.27
N SER A 88 10.41 -4.90 4.51
CA SER A 88 10.41 -4.92 3.06
C SER A 88 9.87 -3.63 2.43
N LEU A 89 10.43 -3.25 1.26
CA LEU A 89 9.93 -2.11 0.49
C LEU A 89 8.50 -2.40 0.05
N THR A 90 7.55 -1.58 0.48
CA THR A 90 6.13 -1.75 0.15
C THR A 90 5.69 -0.70 -0.87
N LEU A 91 5.26 -1.14 -2.05
CA LEU A 91 4.59 -0.30 -3.03
C LEU A 91 3.08 -0.47 -2.96
N GLY A 92 2.34 0.63 -2.86
CA GLY A 92 0.89 0.62 -2.76
C GLY A 92 0.22 1.22 -3.99
N PHE A 93 -0.80 0.54 -4.53
CA PHE A 93 -1.72 1.11 -5.51
C PHE A 93 -3.16 0.96 -5.02
N ALA A 94 -3.78 2.07 -4.60
CA ALA A 94 -5.13 2.10 -4.02
C ALA A 94 -6.06 3.00 -4.82
N ARG A 95 -6.51 2.56 -6.01
CA ARG A 95 -7.39 3.34 -6.90
C ARG A 95 -8.39 2.43 -7.61
N ARG A 96 -9.47 3.03 -8.15
CA ARG A 96 -10.39 2.32 -9.07
C ARG A 96 -9.63 1.64 -10.20
N PHE A 97 -10.02 0.41 -10.54
CA PHE A 97 -9.45 -0.35 -11.64
C PHE A 97 -10.15 0.04 -12.94
N THR A 98 -9.52 0.95 -13.67
CA THR A 98 -9.99 1.51 -14.95
C THR A 98 -8.77 1.69 -15.84
N ASN A 99 -8.86 1.38 -17.14
CA ASN A 99 -7.70 1.29 -18.04
C ASN A 99 -6.84 2.57 -18.09
N TYR A 100 -7.43 3.77 -18.13
CA TYR A 100 -6.65 5.02 -18.16
C TYR A 100 -5.71 5.23 -16.95
N LYS A 101 -5.95 4.55 -15.81
CA LYS A 101 -5.06 4.58 -14.64
C LYS A 101 -3.92 3.58 -14.71
N ARG A 102 -3.91 2.73 -15.74
CA ARG A 102 -2.93 1.69 -16.02
C ARG A 102 -2.60 0.81 -14.80
N PRO A 103 -3.61 0.24 -14.11
CA PRO A 103 -3.35 -0.61 -12.96
C PRO A 103 -2.58 -1.89 -13.32
N ASP A 104 -2.52 -2.28 -14.59
CA ASP A 104 -1.80 -3.41 -15.15
C ASP A 104 -0.43 -3.06 -15.74
N LEU A 105 0.08 -1.82 -15.60
CA LEU A 105 1.35 -1.41 -16.21
C LEU A 105 2.52 -2.33 -15.83
N LEU A 106 2.54 -2.81 -14.58
CA LEU A 106 3.57 -3.73 -14.09
C LEU A 106 3.46 -5.14 -14.70
N LEU A 107 2.28 -5.51 -15.21
CA LEU A 107 2.03 -6.80 -15.86
C LEU A 107 2.40 -6.80 -17.35
N THR A 108 2.95 -5.70 -17.87
CA THR A 108 3.44 -5.64 -19.26
C THR A 108 4.76 -6.39 -19.44
N ASP A 109 5.55 -6.50 -18.36
CA ASP A 109 6.79 -7.27 -18.29
C ASP A 109 6.78 -8.14 -17.02
N PRO A 110 6.02 -9.26 -17.04
CA PRO A 110 5.83 -10.11 -15.86
C PRO A 110 7.13 -10.77 -15.41
N GLU A 111 8.04 -11.11 -16.33
CA GLU A 111 9.33 -11.70 -15.98
C GLU A 111 10.18 -10.73 -15.16
N ARG A 112 10.25 -9.46 -15.56
CA ARG A 112 10.93 -8.44 -14.79
C ARG A 112 10.28 -8.23 -13.43
N LEU A 113 8.95 -8.24 -13.37
CA LEU A 113 8.23 -8.10 -12.11
C LEU A 113 8.55 -9.26 -11.15
N ILE A 114 8.55 -10.50 -11.63
CA ILE A 114 8.95 -11.68 -10.85
C ILE A 114 10.37 -11.51 -10.31
N ARG A 115 11.34 -11.14 -11.16
CA ARG A 115 12.74 -10.92 -10.72
C ARG A 115 12.88 -9.86 -9.63
N LEU A 116 12.02 -8.84 -9.62
CA LEU A 116 12.01 -7.81 -8.58
C LEU A 116 11.40 -8.33 -7.27
N LEU A 117 10.30 -9.08 -7.35
CA LEU A 117 9.62 -9.63 -6.18
C LEU A 117 10.42 -10.77 -5.51
N SER A 118 11.15 -11.57 -6.29
CA SER A 118 11.93 -12.70 -5.80
C SER A 118 13.34 -12.33 -5.30
N ASN A 119 13.70 -11.05 -5.27
CA ASN A 119 15.04 -10.60 -4.86
C ASN A 119 15.18 -10.55 -3.33
N ARG A 120 15.93 -11.50 -2.76
CA ARG A 120 16.13 -11.62 -1.31
C ARG A 120 17.00 -10.51 -0.70
N ASP A 121 17.91 -9.92 -1.47
CA ASP A 121 18.79 -8.84 -0.99
C ASP A 121 18.10 -7.47 -1.00
N ARG A 122 17.03 -7.35 -1.80
CA ARG A 122 16.24 -6.12 -1.98
C ARG A 122 14.74 -6.46 -1.97
N PRO A 123 14.20 -6.89 -0.82
CA PRO A 123 12.85 -7.42 -0.76
C PRO A 123 11.81 -6.33 -1.09
N LEU A 124 10.90 -6.69 -1.98
CA LEU A 124 9.84 -5.84 -2.50
C LEU A 124 8.50 -6.55 -2.35
N GLN A 125 7.51 -5.83 -1.82
CA GLN A 125 6.12 -6.27 -1.77
C GLN A 125 5.19 -5.22 -2.38
N ILE A 126 4.08 -5.67 -2.97
CA ILE A 126 3.10 -4.81 -3.62
C ILE A 126 1.73 -5.04 -2.99
N VAL A 127 1.08 -3.94 -2.57
CA VAL A 127 -0.29 -3.94 -2.06
C VAL A 127 -1.19 -3.25 -3.08
N LEU A 128 -2.12 -4.02 -3.66
CA LEU A 128 -3.10 -3.53 -4.61
C LEU A 128 -4.49 -3.47 -3.95
N ALA A 129 -5.17 -2.35 -4.09
CA ALA A 129 -6.53 -2.15 -3.57
C ALA A 129 -7.39 -1.36 -4.56
N GLY A 130 -8.61 -1.83 -4.76
CA GLY A 130 -9.56 -1.14 -5.64
C GLY A 130 -10.66 -2.03 -6.15
N LYS A 131 -11.58 -1.41 -6.88
CA LYS A 131 -12.68 -2.07 -7.57
C LYS A 131 -12.84 -1.54 -8.98
N ALA A 132 -13.25 -2.40 -9.89
CA ALA A 132 -13.77 -2.01 -11.19
C ALA A 132 -15.25 -1.61 -11.06
N HIS A 133 -15.75 -0.80 -11.97
CA HIS A 133 -17.18 -0.53 -12.05
C HIS A 133 -17.93 -1.81 -12.49
N PRO A 134 -19.17 -2.09 -12.02
CA PRO A 134 -19.90 -3.30 -12.41
C PRO A 134 -20.12 -3.48 -13.92
N HIS A 135 -20.09 -2.39 -14.69
CA HIS A 135 -20.23 -2.41 -16.16
C HIS A 135 -18.90 -2.23 -16.90
N ASP A 136 -17.77 -2.09 -16.19
CA ASP A 136 -16.44 -1.92 -16.79
C ASP A 136 -15.76 -3.30 -16.88
N ASN A 137 -15.96 -3.98 -18.00
CA ASN A 137 -15.40 -5.31 -18.24
C ASN A 137 -13.87 -5.28 -18.31
N GLU A 138 -13.30 -4.25 -18.93
CA GLU A 138 -11.85 -4.10 -19.03
C GLU A 138 -11.21 -3.93 -17.65
N GLY A 139 -11.80 -3.12 -16.78
CA GLY A 139 -11.37 -2.98 -15.39
C GLY A 139 -11.43 -4.31 -14.62
N LYS A 140 -12.46 -5.14 -14.85
CA LYS A 140 -12.56 -6.47 -14.25
C LYS A 140 -11.51 -7.43 -14.79
N ASP A 141 -11.23 -7.37 -16.09
CA ASP A 141 -10.20 -8.21 -16.73
C ASP A 141 -8.81 -7.87 -16.19
N ILE A 142 -8.51 -6.61 -15.90
CA ILE A 142 -7.26 -6.24 -15.22
C ILE A 142 -7.17 -6.86 -13.82
N ILE A 143 -8.25 -6.82 -13.03
CA ILE A 143 -8.28 -7.49 -11.71
C ILE A 143 -8.02 -9.00 -11.87
N LYS A 144 -8.63 -9.63 -12.89
CA LYS A 144 -8.44 -11.04 -13.19
C LYS A 144 -6.99 -11.36 -13.54
N ARG A 145 -6.34 -10.55 -14.38
CA ARG A 145 -4.92 -10.69 -14.72
C ARG A 145 -4.01 -10.60 -13.49
N TRP A 146 -4.27 -9.67 -12.58
CA TRP A 146 -3.54 -9.60 -11.31
C TRP A 146 -3.73 -10.85 -10.46
N LYS A 147 -4.98 -11.32 -10.30
CA LYS A 147 -5.26 -12.57 -9.57
C LYS A 147 -4.57 -13.79 -10.18
N GLN A 148 -4.45 -13.83 -11.51
CA GLN A 148 -3.72 -14.90 -12.20
C GLN A 148 -2.21 -14.78 -11.95
N PHE A 149 -1.65 -13.57 -12.03
CA PHE A 149 -0.24 -13.33 -11.77
C PHE A 149 0.18 -13.71 -10.35
N THR A 150 -0.63 -13.38 -9.34
CA THR A 150 -0.33 -13.73 -7.93
C THR A 150 -0.43 -15.23 -7.62
N ARG A 151 -0.84 -16.06 -8.58
CA ARG A 151 -0.92 -17.52 -8.44
C ARG A 151 0.24 -18.24 -9.14
N LEU A 152 1.16 -17.48 -9.74
CA LEU A 152 2.38 -18.06 -10.30
C LEU A 152 3.26 -18.55 -9.14
N PRO A 153 3.78 -19.80 -9.16
CA PRO A 153 4.62 -20.33 -8.10
C PRO A 153 5.86 -19.48 -7.80
N GLU A 154 6.34 -18.73 -8.78
CA GLU A 154 7.51 -17.85 -8.65
C GLU A 154 7.22 -16.53 -7.92
N VAL A 155 5.95 -16.26 -7.60
CA VAL A 155 5.45 -15.00 -7.00
C VAL A 155 5.05 -15.18 -5.53
N GLU A 156 5.16 -16.40 -4.97
CA GLU A 156 4.83 -16.72 -3.57
C GLU A 156 5.81 -16.16 -2.53
#